data_AF-A0A6L2Q2M1-F1
#
_entry.id   AF-A0A6L2Q2M1-F1
#
_cell.length_a   1.000
_cell.length_b   1.000
_cell.length_c   1.000
_cell.angle_alpha   90.00
_cell.angle_beta   90.00
_cell.angle_gamma   90.00
#
_symmetry.space_group_name_H-M   'P 1'
#
loop_
_entity.id
_entity.type
_entity.pdbx_description
1 polymer ?
#
loop_
_entity_poly.entity_id
_entity_poly.type
_entity_poly.pdbx_seq_one_letter_code
_entity_poly.pdbx_strand_id
1 'polypeptide(L)'
;MYSSTPAAIGSPCTADDRCNTFIPNGVCRDGACACADGYVAHPTSTTSCLPVAINLNDNCEEEIQCTEAFGQNALCSQQTCICKPDNHFVTPKQCIPNKGKMCCLKSRTGKEIGCTNPEDPFWLYIRYSRRTHRGLQS
;
A
#
# COMPACT_ATOMS: atom_id res chain seq x y z
N MET A 1 -27.39 -30.99 20.26
CA MET A 1 -26.91 -29.67 20.70
C MET A 1 -25.77 -29.26 19.78
N TYR A 2 -26.05 -28.55 18.68
CA TYR A 2 -24.99 -27.88 17.94
C TYR A 2 -24.96 -26.45 18.47
N SER A 3 -24.02 -26.17 19.37
CA SER A 3 -23.76 -24.81 19.83
C SER A 3 -23.03 -24.09 18.69
N SER A 4 -23.81 -23.48 17.80
CA SER A 4 -23.30 -22.65 16.70
C SER A 4 -23.01 -21.26 17.25
N THR A 5 -21.94 -21.14 18.05
CA THR A 5 -21.35 -19.83 18.27
C THR A 5 -20.85 -19.30 16.93
N PRO A 6 -21.20 -18.05 16.55
CA PRO A 6 -20.70 -17.45 15.32
C PRO A 6 -19.16 -17.50 15.31
N ALA A 7 -18.58 -17.98 14.22
CA ALA A 7 -17.12 -18.00 14.08
C ALA A 7 -16.61 -16.57 13.88
N ALA A 8 -15.51 -16.26 14.56
CA ALA A 8 -14.77 -15.01 14.38
C ALA A 8 -13.29 -15.35 14.11
N ILE A 9 -12.54 -14.41 13.56
CA ILE A 9 -11.09 -14.54 13.36
C ILE A 9 -10.44 -14.92 14.71
N GLY A 10 -9.58 -15.95 14.69
CA GLY A 10 -8.97 -16.56 15.88
C GLY A 10 -9.80 -17.64 16.58
N SER A 11 -11.07 -17.84 16.18
CA SER A 11 -11.91 -18.90 16.75
C SER A 11 -11.42 -20.29 16.33
N PRO A 12 -11.52 -21.31 17.19
CA PRO A 12 -11.08 -22.66 16.85
C PRO A 12 -11.94 -23.27 15.73
N CYS A 13 -11.30 -23.97 14.82
CA CYS A 13 -11.94 -24.62 13.67
C CYS A 13 -11.22 -25.91 13.29
N THR A 14 -11.91 -26.76 12.52
CA THR A 14 -11.35 -27.97 11.92
C THR A 14 -11.57 -28.03 10.40
N ALA A 15 -12.42 -27.15 9.87
CA ALA A 15 -12.77 -27.09 8.46
C ALA A 15 -13.11 -25.64 8.08
N ASP A 16 -12.83 -25.29 6.82
CA ASP A 16 -13.00 -23.94 6.29
C ASP A 16 -14.46 -23.48 6.31
N ASP A 17 -15.41 -24.39 6.06
CA ASP A 17 -16.84 -24.09 5.99
C ASP A 17 -17.34 -23.36 7.24
N ARG A 18 -16.82 -23.71 8.42
CA ARG A 18 -17.19 -23.05 9.68
C ARG A 18 -16.78 -21.58 9.68
N CYS A 19 -15.59 -21.27 9.18
CA CYS A 19 -15.08 -19.90 9.14
C CYS A 19 -15.78 -19.11 8.03
N ASN A 20 -15.83 -19.67 6.82
CA ASN A 20 -16.40 -19.02 5.65
C ASN A 20 -17.90 -18.69 5.80
N THR A 21 -18.64 -19.49 6.60
CA THR A 21 -20.06 -19.23 6.90
C THR A 21 -20.30 -17.87 7.58
N PHE A 22 -19.39 -17.44 8.48
CA PHE A 22 -19.54 -16.22 9.27
C PHE A 22 -18.55 -15.12 8.90
N ILE A 23 -17.45 -15.48 8.24
CA ILE A 23 -16.34 -14.62 7.87
C ILE A 23 -16.13 -14.82 6.36
N PRO A 24 -16.69 -13.96 5.51
CA PRO A 24 -16.45 -14.05 4.07
C PRO A 24 -14.94 -14.03 3.78
N ASN A 25 -14.47 -14.97 2.95
CA ASN A 25 -13.04 -15.21 2.69
C ASN A 25 -12.24 -15.67 3.92
N GLY A 26 -12.91 -16.26 4.92
CA GLY A 26 -12.29 -16.91 6.05
C GLY A 26 -11.99 -18.39 5.76
N VAL A 27 -10.82 -18.86 6.17
CA VAL A 27 -10.36 -20.25 6.08
C VAL A 27 -9.91 -20.75 7.45
N CYS A 28 -9.90 -22.06 7.63
CA CYS A 28 -9.35 -22.69 8.82
C CYS A 28 -7.85 -22.92 8.65
N ARG A 29 -7.04 -22.13 9.35
CA ARG A 29 -5.58 -22.19 9.28
C ARG A 29 -5.03 -22.49 10.68
N ASP A 30 -4.22 -23.54 10.79
CA ASP A 30 -3.60 -23.95 12.06
C ASP A 30 -4.60 -24.16 13.21
N GLY A 31 -5.80 -24.65 12.88
CA GLY A 31 -6.87 -24.90 13.85
C GLY A 31 -7.63 -23.65 14.31
N ALA A 32 -7.39 -22.50 13.70
CA ALA A 32 -8.11 -21.26 13.97
C ALA A 32 -8.60 -20.56 12.68
N CYS A 33 -9.71 -19.83 12.78
CA CYS A 33 -10.21 -19.06 11.64
C CYS A 33 -9.27 -17.90 11.33
N ALA A 34 -8.85 -17.79 10.08
CA ALA A 34 -8.00 -16.72 9.55
C ALA A 34 -8.53 -16.25 8.20
N CYS A 35 -8.06 -15.11 7.71
CA CYS A 35 -8.36 -14.68 6.35
C CYS A 35 -7.59 -15.53 5.33
N ALA A 36 -8.23 -15.80 4.20
CA ALA A 36 -7.62 -16.50 3.06
C ALA A 36 -6.44 -15.69 2.48
N ASP A 37 -5.63 -16.35 1.65
CA ASP A 37 -4.52 -15.67 0.97
C ASP A 37 -5.05 -14.54 0.09
N GLY A 38 -4.36 -13.40 0.13
CA GLY A 38 -4.81 -12.17 -0.54
C GLY A 38 -5.86 -11.38 0.25
N TYR A 39 -6.16 -11.77 1.50
CA TYR A 39 -7.02 -11.02 2.41
C TYR A 39 -6.35 -10.80 3.77
N VAL A 40 -6.67 -9.67 4.39
CA VAL A 40 -6.19 -9.26 5.72
C VAL A 40 -7.37 -9.00 6.66
N ALA A 41 -7.17 -9.27 7.95
CA ALA A 41 -8.20 -9.04 8.96
C ALA A 41 -8.49 -7.54 9.12
N HIS A 42 -9.78 -7.19 9.18
CA HIS A 42 -10.18 -5.83 9.55
C HIS A 42 -9.72 -5.53 10.99
N PRO A 43 -9.07 -4.39 11.27
CA PRO A 43 -8.45 -4.12 12.58
C PRO A 43 -9.47 -4.07 13.73
N THR A 44 -10.69 -3.61 13.47
CA THR A 44 -11.75 -3.49 14.48
C THR A 44 -12.86 -4.54 14.37
N SER A 45 -12.89 -5.35 13.30
CA SER A 45 -13.97 -6.31 13.06
C SER A 45 -13.40 -7.73 12.98
N THR A 46 -13.93 -8.62 13.81
CA THR A 46 -13.48 -10.01 13.88
C THR A 46 -14.18 -10.92 12.87
N THR A 47 -15.04 -10.38 12.01
CA THR A 47 -15.79 -11.13 10.98
C THR A 47 -15.60 -10.55 9.59
N SER A 48 -14.61 -9.68 9.40
CA SER A 48 -14.33 -9.05 8.12
C SER A 48 -12.89 -9.29 7.68
N CYS A 49 -12.76 -9.79 6.45
CA CYS A 49 -11.50 -9.95 5.75
C CYS A 49 -11.51 -9.02 4.53
N LEU A 50 -10.56 -8.08 4.52
CA LEU A 50 -10.41 -7.07 3.48
C LEU A 50 -9.41 -7.55 2.41
N PRO A 51 -9.65 -7.29 1.12
CA PRO A 51 -8.71 -7.69 0.07
C PRO A 51 -7.41 -6.89 0.18
N VAL A 52 -6.28 -7.58 0.06
CA VAL A 52 -4.95 -6.97 -0.04
C VAL A 52 -4.84 -6.22 -1.37
N ALA A 53 -4.27 -5.02 -1.34
CA ALA A 53 -4.08 -4.24 -2.56
C ALA A 53 -3.11 -4.94 -3.53
N ILE A 54 -3.34 -4.80 -4.84
CA ILE A 54 -2.49 -5.39 -5.87
C ILE A 54 -1.56 -4.34 -6.45
N ASN A 55 -2.07 -3.14 -6.71
CA ASN A 55 -1.36 -2.02 -7.32
C ASN A 55 -1.49 -0.75 -6.47
N LEU A 56 -0.54 0.17 -6.66
CA LEU A 56 -0.67 1.49 -6.08
C LEU A 56 -1.91 2.19 -6.66
N ASN A 57 -2.59 2.97 -5.84
CA ASN A 57 -3.89 3.59 -6.09
C ASN A 57 -5.09 2.62 -6.15
N ASP A 58 -4.92 1.34 -5.84
CA ASP A 58 -6.05 0.45 -5.59
C ASP A 58 -6.86 0.95 -4.38
N ASN A 59 -8.16 0.65 -4.39
CA ASN A 59 -9.06 1.04 -3.32
C ASN A 59 -8.69 0.35 -2.00
N CYS A 60 -8.80 1.09 -0.91
CA CYS A 60 -8.61 0.60 0.44
C CYS A 60 -9.62 1.23 1.40
N GLU A 61 -9.97 0.47 2.43
CA GLU A 61 -10.74 0.90 3.59
C GLU A 61 -9.78 1.14 4.77
N GLU A 62 -8.78 0.28 4.91
CA GLU A 62 -7.86 0.26 6.04
C GLU A 62 -6.40 0.23 5.60
N GLU A 63 -5.51 0.79 6.43
CA GLU A 63 -4.07 0.88 6.14
C GLU A 63 -3.42 -0.50 5.93
N ILE A 64 -3.93 -1.54 6.61
CA ILE A 64 -3.40 -2.90 6.56
C ILE A 64 -3.45 -3.52 5.15
N GLN A 65 -4.42 -3.14 4.32
CA GLN A 65 -4.51 -3.62 2.93
C GLN A 65 -3.32 -3.15 2.08
N CYS A 66 -2.83 -1.95 2.37
CA CYS A 66 -1.73 -1.33 1.66
C CYS A 66 -0.37 -1.75 2.24
N THR A 67 -0.26 -1.87 3.56
CA THR A 67 1.01 -2.24 4.21
C THR A 67 1.38 -3.70 3.98
N GLU A 68 0.40 -4.59 3.85
CA GLU A 68 0.63 -5.99 3.44
C GLU A 68 1.18 -6.05 2.00
N ALA A 69 0.66 -5.22 1.10
CA ALA A 69 1.03 -5.23 -0.32
C ALA A 69 2.36 -4.53 -0.62
N PHE A 70 2.63 -3.38 0.03
CA PHE A 70 3.70 -2.45 -0.36
C PHE A 70 4.68 -2.14 0.78
N GLY A 71 4.50 -2.76 1.94
CA GLY A 71 5.32 -2.57 3.14
C GLY A 71 4.83 -1.43 4.04
N GLN A 72 5.46 -1.29 5.20
CA GLN A 72 5.04 -0.36 6.29
C GLN A 72 5.02 1.13 5.91
N ASN A 73 5.65 1.48 4.79
CA ASN A 73 5.68 2.85 4.27
C ASN A 73 4.51 3.17 3.34
N ALA A 74 3.55 2.27 3.16
CA ALA A 74 2.28 2.57 2.50
C ALA A 74 1.23 3.03 3.51
N LEU A 75 0.27 3.82 3.06
CA LEU A 75 -0.95 4.13 3.81
C LEU A 75 -2.18 4.09 2.92
N CYS A 76 -3.34 3.93 3.55
CA CYS A 76 -4.61 4.19 2.91
C CYS A 76 -4.95 5.68 3.05
N SER A 77 -4.98 6.43 1.95
CA SER A 77 -5.34 7.86 1.95
C SER A 77 -6.38 8.13 0.88
N GLN A 78 -7.45 8.84 1.26
CA GLN A 78 -8.56 9.14 0.35
C GLN A 78 -9.09 7.88 -0.36
N GLN A 79 -9.23 6.78 0.40
CA GLN A 79 -9.69 5.47 -0.10
C GLN A 79 -8.76 4.80 -1.11
N THR A 80 -7.50 5.22 -1.21
CA THR A 80 -6.53 4.63 -2.14
C THR A 80 -5.18 4.35 -1.47
N CYS A 81 -4.52 3.27 -1.88
CA CYS A 81 -3.19 2.95 -1.38
C CYS A 81 -2.12 3.85 -2.01
N ILE A 82 -1.42 4.62 -1.18
CA ILE A 82 -0.31 5.49 -1.57
C ILE A 82 0.92 5.24 -0.69
N CYS A 83 2.09 5.70 -1.11
CA CYS A 83 3.24 5.76 -0.20
C CYS A 83 3.08 6.93 0.78
N LYS A 84 3.57 6.75 2.02
CA LYS A 84 3.64 7.79 3.04
C LYS A 84 4.44 8.99 2.55
N PRO A 85 4.19 10.20 3.09
CA PRO A 85 5.08 11.34 2.87
C PRO A 85 6.55 10.93 3.07
N ASP A 86 7.45 11.50 2.27
CA ASP A 86 8.88 11.17 2.26
C ASP A 86 9.23 9.72 1.86
N ASN A 87 8.32 9.00 1.21
CA ASN A 87 8.56 7.69 0.62
C ASN A 87 8.20 7.69 -0.88
N HIS A 88 8.73 6.74 -1.65
CA HIS A 88 8.39 6.54 -3.05
C HIS A 88 8.20 5.07 -3.39
N PHE A 89 7.43 4.80 -4.44
CA PHE A 89 7.16 3.45 -4.93
C PHE A 89 8.29 2.98 -5.84
N VAL A 90 8.80 1.78 -5.58
CA VAL A 90 9.84 1.10 -6.37
C VAL A 90 9.32 -0.24 -6.84
N THR A 91 9.63 -0.58 -8.08
CA THR A 91 9.26 -1.86 -8.67
C THR A 91 10.07 -3.01 -8.05
N PRO A 92 9.46 -4.17 -7.82
CA PRO A 92 8.12 -4.55 -8.31
C PRO A 92 6.95 -4.01 -7.49
N LYS A 93 7.00 -3.94 -6.14
CA LYS A 93 5.87 -3.53 -5.29
C LYS A 93 6.28 -3.03 -3.90
N GLN A 94 7.07 -1.97 -3.77
CA GLN A 94 7.47 -1.52 -2.42
C GLN A 94 7.54 -0.01 -2.27
N CYS A 95 6.99 0.52 -1.17
CA CYS A 95 7.22 1.88 -0.72
C CYS A 95 8.50 1.92 0.13
N ILE A 96 9.50 2.70 -0.30
CA ILE A 96 10.75 2.86 0.43
C ILE A 96 10.98 4.32 0.84
N PRO A 97 11.71 4.57 1.94
CA PRO A 97 12.05 5.92 2.36
C PRO A 97 12.90 6.63 1.31
N ASN A 98 12.64 7.92 1.14
CA ASN A 98 13.50 8.78 0.34
C ASN A 98 14.86 8.91 1.04
N LYS A 99 15.94 8.50 0.36
CA LYS A 99 17.30 8.74 0.85
C LYS A 99 17.66 10.22 0.63
N GLY A 100 17.42 11.07 1.63
CA GLY A 100 18.11 12.35 1.87
C GLY A 100 18.26 13.38 0.73
N LYS A 101 17.75 14.60 0.98
CA LYS A 101 17.73 15.80 0.11
C LYS A 101 17.08 15.58 -1.25
N MET A 102 15.75 15.64 -1.21
CA MET A 102 14.94 15.96 -2.38
C MET A 102 15.52 17.20 -3.07
N CYS A 103 15.83 17.09 -4.36
CA CYS A 103 16.31 18.22 -5.16
C CYS A 103 15.11 19.14 -5.43
N CYS A 104 14.94 20.17 -4.60
CA CYS A 104 13.95 21.21 -4.83
C CYS A 104 14.44 22.17 -5.91
N LEU A 105 13.71 22.19 -7.02
CA LEU A 105 13.88 23.13 -8.11
C LEU A 105 13.37 24.49 -7.65
N LYS A 106 14.29 25.44 -7.52
CA LYS A 106 13.98 26.83 -7.25
C LYS A 106 14.03 27.65 -8.53
N SER A 107 13.09 28.59 -8.69
CA SER A 107 13.14 29.60 -9.74
C SER A 107 14.34 30.55 -9.53
N ARG A 108 14.64 31.38 -10.53
CA ARG A 108 15.62 32.48 -10.37
C ARG A 108 15.23 33.47 -9.27
N THR A 109 13.95 33.55 -8.92
CA THR A 109 13.41 34.40 -7.85
C THR A 109 13.34 33.70 -6.49
N GLY A 110 13.87 32.47 -6.38
CA GLY A 110 13.88 31.69 -5.14
C GLY A 110 12.58 30.98 -4.80
N LYS A 111 11.55 31.07 -5.65
CA LYS A 111 10.27 30.38 -5.48
C LYS A 111 10.43 28.88 -5.76
N GLU A 112 9.94 28.04 -4.88
CA GLU A 112 9.93 26.58 -5.09
C GLU A 112 8.96 26.22 -6.23
N ILE A 113 9.48 25.54 -7.25
CA ILE A 113 8.74 25.11 -8.45
C ILE A 113 8.30 23.65 -8.29
N GLY A 114 9.11 22.83 -7.62
CA GLY A 114 8.81 21.42 -7.36
C GLY A 114 10.04 20.69 -6.83
N CYS A 115 9.85 19.61 -6.09
CA CYS A 115 10.93 18.82 -5.51
C CYS A 115 10.90 17.42 -6.09
N THR A 116 12.06 16.87 -6.41
CA THR A 116 12.16 15.53 -7.00
C THR A 116 13.34 14.77 -6.38
N ASN A 117 13.20 13.45 -6.24
CA ASN A 117 14.28 12.62 -5.71
C ASN A 117 15.38 12.45 -6.78
N PRO A 118 16.66 12.81 -6.50
CA PRO A 118 17.75 12.63 -7.47
C PRO A 118 18.02 11.16 -7.85
N GLU A 119 17.53 10.19 -7.07
CA GLU A 119 17.64 8.75 -7.36
C GLU A 119 16.46 8.19 -8.18
N ASP A 120 15.45 9.01 -8.49
CA ASP A 120 14.32 8.59 -9.33
C ASP A 120 14.75 8.44 -10.80
N PRO A 121 14.51 7.31 -11.49
CA PRO A 121 14.81 7.15 -12.91
C PRO A 121 14.13 8.20 -13.81
N PHE A 122 13.01 8.79 -13.38
CA PHE A 122 12.35 9.91 -14.07
C PHE A 122 13.20 11.20 -14.05
N TRP A 123 14.14 11.30 -13.12
CA TRP A 123 15.05 12.44 -12.98
C TRP A 123 16.10 12.52 -14.10
N LEU A 124 16.55 11.36 -14.62
CA LEU A 124 17.40 11.30 -15.80
C LEU A 124 16.68 11.90 -17.02
N TYR A 125 15.37 11.66 -17.15
CA TYR A 125 14.53 12.23 -18.20
C TYR A 125 14.39 13.75 -18.08
N ILE A 126 14.15 14.29 -16.87
CA ILE A 126 14.07 15.75 -16.64
C ILE A 126 15.43 16.44 -16.84
N ARG A 127 16.56 15.81 -16.49
CA ARG A 127 17.89 16.35 -16.83
C ARG A 127 18.17 16.31 -18.33
N TYR A 128 17.73 15.27 -19.03
CA TYR A 128 17.88 15.15 -20.48
C TYR A 128 17.10 16.26 -21.21
N SER A 129 15.85 16.49 -20.82
CA SER A 129 15.00 17.55 -21.40
C SER A 129 15.40 18.98 -21.00
N ARG A 130 16.11 19.18 -19.89
CA ARG A 130 16.75 20.47 -19.57
C ARG A 130 18.04 20.74 -20.33
N ARG A 131 18.73 19.71 -20.82
CA ARG A 131 19.85 19.89 -21.76
C ARG A 131 19.34 20.37 -23.12
N THR A 132 18.17 19.93 -23.56
CA THR A 132 17.58 20.37 -24.84
C THR A 132 17.00 21.79 -24.77
N HIS A 133 16.52 22.29 -23.62
CA HIS A 133 16.11 23.69 -23.48
C HIS A 133 17.25 24.71 -23.29
N ARG A 134 18.48 24.28 -22.99
CA ARG A 134 19.68 25.15 -23.04
C ARG A 134 20.33 25.23 -24.42
N GLY A 135 19.75 24.57 -25.43
CA GLY A 135 20.25 24.57 -26.81
C GLY A 135 19.45 25.41 -27.81
N LEU A 136 18.46 26.19 -27.37
CA LEU A 136 17.67 27.09 -28.24
C LEU A 136 17.65 28.51 -27.66
N GLN A 137 18.83 29.06 -27.41
CA GLN A 137 19.09 30.50 -27.38
C GLN A 137 20.48 30.76 -27.96
N SER A 138 20.56 30.74 -29.28
CA SER A 138 21.51 31.49 -30.12
C SER A 138 21.01 31.43 -31.55
#